data_AF-A0A6L7MZH3-F1
#
_entry.id   AF-A0A6L7MZH3-F1
#
_cell.length_a   1.000
_cell.length_b   1.000
_cell.length_c   1.000
_cell.angle_alpha   90.00
_cell.angle_beta   90.00
_cell.angle_gamma   90.00
#
_symmetry.space_group_name_H-M   'P 1'
#
loop_
_entity.id
_entity.type
_entity.pdbx_description
1 polymer ?
#
loop_
_entity_poly.entity_id
_entity_poly.type
_entity_poly.pdbx_seq_one_letter_code
_entity_poly.pdbx_strand_id
1 'polypeptide(L)'
;MADQALVWRRCMDAEERPQWCSLLRLDTASVTAEHGVYVVWHGGDEPETVLVGQAFFVTVGEQLARLRDDERLLAYADHGLFVTWAEVKDADLLDGVERYLGDRLEPLEGRVPDAVPLPVNLPWDEEDDD
;
A
#
# COMPACT_ATOMS: atom_id res chain seq x y z
N MET A 1 -8.26 16.81 -15.59
CA MET A 1 -7.82 15.41 -15.42
C MET A 1 -8.62 14.88 -14.25
N ALA A 2 -9.28 13.73 -14.39
CA ALA A 2 -10.09 13.19 -13.30
C ALA A 2 -9.13 12.67 -12.23
N ASP A 3 -9.25 13.19 -11.02
CA ASP A 3 -8.58 12.66 -9.84
C ASP A 3 -9.25 11.32 -9.51
N GLN A 4 -8.48 10.23 -9.44
CA GLN A 4 -9.04 8.92 -9.10
C GLN A 4 -8.95 8.71 -7.59
N ALA A 5 -10.09 8.79 -6.91
CA ALA A 5 -10.17 8.47 -5.49
C ALA A 5 -10.06 6.94 -5.28
N LEU A 6 -8.99 6.52 -4.61
CA LEU A 6 -8.73 5.17 -4.17
C LEU A 6 -9.33 4.91 -2.78
N VAL A 7 -9.93 3.73 -2.61
CA VAL A 7 -10.44 3.26 -1.32
C VAL A 7 -9.37 2.44 -0.64
N TRP A 8 -8.62 3.07 0.25
CA TRP A 8 -7.56 2.45 1.04
C TRP A 8 -8.11 1.54 2.13
N ARG A 9 -7.62 0.31 2.19
CA ARG A 9 -8.10 -0.69 3.15
C ARG A 9 -7.46 -0.53 4.51
N ARG A 10 -8.31 -0.63 5.54
CA ARG A 10 -7.93 -0.67 6.95
C ARG A 10 -8.35 -2.00 7.55
N CYS A 11 -7.60 -2.45 8.55
CA CYS A 11 -7.95 -3.60 9.36
C CYS A 11 -8.79 -3.15 10.55
N MET A 12 -9.50 -4.09 11.18
CA MET A 12 -10.15 -3.83 12.47
C MET A 12 -9.27 -4.33 13.61
N ASP A 13 -9.24 -3.61 14.72
CA ASP A 13 -8.67 -4.12 15.97
C ASP A 13 -9.67 -5.01 16.72
N ALA A 14 -9.26 -5.52 17.89
CA ALA A 14 -10.11 -6.37 18.72
C ALA A 14 -11.37 -5.65 19.25
N GLU A 15 -11.39 -4.32 19.19
CA GLU A 15 -12.47 -3.43 19.62
C GLU A 15 -13.26 -2.90 18.40
N GLU A 16 -13.09 -3.50 17.22
CA GLU A 16 -13.75 -3.14 15.96
C GLU A 16 -13.45 -1.70 15.47
N ARG A 17 -12.31 -1.13 15.87
CA ARG A 17 -11.86 0.18 15.39
C ARG A 17 -10.97 0.04 14.15
N PRO A 18 -11.08 0.96 13.17
CA PRO A 18 -10.21 0.97 12.01
C PRO A 18 -8.77 1.27 12.43
N GLN A 19 -7.85 0.43 11.96
CA GLN A 19 -6.41 0.57 12.15
C GLN A 19 -5.67 0.18 10.89
N TRP A 20 -4.41 0.58 10.79
CA TRP A 20 -3.54 0.09 9.72
C TRP A 20 -3.22 -1.38 9.89
N CYS A 21 -3.21 -2.13 8.79
CA CYS A 21 -2.98 -3.56 8.82
C CYS A 21 -1.51 -3.85 9.10
N SER A 22 -1.21 -4.74 10.05
CA SER A 22 0.15 -5.25 10.21
C SER A 22 0.48 -6.22 9.07
N LEU A 23 1.54 -5.93 8.29
CA LEU A 23 1.96 -6.76 7.16
C LEU A 23 2.20 -8.21 7.57
N LEU A 24 2.84 -8.40 8.74
CA LEU A 24 3.24 -9.71 9.26
C LEU A 24 2.08 -10.50 9.89
N ARG A 25 0.96 -9.86 10.23
CA ARG A 25 -0.19 -10.51 10.90
C ARG A 25 -1.47 -10.56 10.08
N LEU A 26 -1.55 -9.81 8.98
CA LEU A 26 -2.71 -9.77 8.10
C LEU A 26 -3.12 -11.20 7.64
N ASP A 27 -4.40 -11.48 7.46
CA ASP A 27 -4.80 -12.70 6.75
C ASP A 27 -4.84 -12.40 5.24
N THR A 28 -3.74 -12.64 4.53
CA THR A 28 -3.63 -12.30 3.10
C THR A 28 -4.59 -13.08 2.22
N ALA A 29 -5.05 -14.25 2.67
CA ALA A 29 -6.06 -15.04 1.96
C ALA A 29 -7.44 -14.34 1.91
N SER A 30 -7.77 -13.49 2.88
CA SER A 30 -8.98 -12.67 2.88
C SER A 30 -8.95 -11.48 1.91
N VAL A 31 -7.78 -11.15 1.35
CA VAL A 31 -7.60 -10.03 0.42
C VAL A 31 -7.88 -10.50 -1.00
N THR A 32 -9.11 -10.26 -1.46
CA THR A 32 -9.61 -10.78 -2.75
C THR A 32 -9.47 -9.80 -3.92
N ALA A 33 -8.78 -8.67 -3.76
CA ALA A 33 -8.60 -7.71 -4.85
C ALA A 33 -7.72 -8.32 -5.95
N GLU A 34 -8.26 -8.42 -7.17
CA GLU A 34 -7.56 -9.02 -8.31
C GLU A 34 -6.39 -8.18 -8.78
N HIS A 35 -6.57 -6.85 -8.82
CA HIS A 35 -5.56 -5.88 -9.21
C HIS A 35 -5.57 -4.70 -8.25
N GLY A 36 -4.41 -4.12 -7.99
CA GLY A 36 -4.34 -2.95 -7.12
C GLY A 36 -2.93 -2.49 -6.80
N VAL A 37 -2.87 -1.40 -6.04
CA VAL A 37 -1.64 -0.85 -5.49
C VAL A 37 -1.60 -1.04 -3.99
N TYR A 38 -0.39 -1.09 -3.43
CA TYR A 38 -0.17 -1.20 -2.00
C TYR A 38 0.96 -0.27 -1.55
N VAL A 39 0.88 0.13 -0.29
CA VAL A 39 1.91 0.92 0.39
C VAL A 39 2.27 0.19 1.67
N VAL A 40 3.58 -0.02 1.87
CA VAL A 40 4.17 -0.58 3.08
C VAL A 40 5.02 0.51 3.72
N TRP A 41 4.88 0.68 5.04
CA TRP A 41 5.69 1.61 5.81
C TRP A 41 6.03 1.00 7.16
N HIS A 42 7.06 1.53 7.81
CA HIS A 42 7.37 1.16 9.18
C HIS A 42 6.85 2.21 10.17
N GLY A 43 6.51 1.76 11.37
CA GLY A 43 6.24 2.65 12.50
C GLY A 43 7.52 3.15 13.17
N GLY A 44 7.43 3.45 14.46
CA GLY A 44 8.54 3.96 15.27
C GLY A 44 8.46 5.48 15.45
N ASP A 45 9.57 6.06 15.92
CA ASP A 45 9.67 7.51 16.19
C ASP A 45 9.63 8.36 14.91
N GLU A 46 10.08 7.80 13.78
CA GLU A 46 10.10 8.43 12.47
C GLU A 46 9.47 7.47 11.44
N PRO A 47 8.13 7.43 11.31
CA PRO A 47 7.47 6.54 10.38
C PRO A 47 7.74 6.95 8.93
N GLU A 48 8.18 6.00 8.11
CA GLU A 48 8.56 6.26 6.72
C GLU A 48 8.07 5.16 5.76
N THR A 49 7.73 5.56 4.53
CA THR A 49 7.30 4.63 3.50
C THR A 49 8.46 3.75 3.08
N VAL A 50 8.29 2.45 3.21
CA VAL A 50 9.31 1.47 2.83
C VAL A 50 9.15 1.07 1.38
N LEU A 51 7.92 0.75 0.95
CA LEU A 51 7.67 0.24 -0.39
C LEU A 51 6.32 0.70 -0.91
N VAL A 52 6.31 1.17 -2.15
CA VAL A 52 5.10 1.30 -2.96
C VAL A 52 5.18 0.23 -4.06
N GLY A 53 4.07 -0.44 -4.34
CA GLY A 53 4.04 -1.44 -5.40
C GLY A 53 2.64 -1.72 -5.91
N GLN A 54 2.57 -2.64 -6.87
CA GLN A 54 1.33 -3.05 -7.53
C GLN A 54 1.22 -4.57 -7.68
N ALA A 55 -0.01 -5.05 -7.86
CA ALA A 55 -0.32 -6.43 -8.22
C ALA A 55 -1.11 -6.42 -9.53
N PHE A 56 -0.47 -6.89 -10.62
CA PHE A 56 -1.07 -6.97 -11.96
C PHE A 56 -1.32 -8.42 -12.40
N PHE A 57 -0.37 -9.33 -12.21
CA PHE A 57 -0.48 -10.74 -12.66
C PHE A 57 -1.00 -11.71 -11.59
N VAL A 58 -1.13 -11.24 -10.35
CA VAL A 58 -1.58 -11.99 -9.18
C VAL A 58 -2.48 -11.11 -8.34
N THR A 59 -3.27 -11.71 -7.45
CA THR A 59 -4.08 -10.93 -6.51
C THR A 59 -3.20 -10.10 -5.58
N VAL A 60 -3.76 -9.01 -5.04
CA VAL A 60 -3.07 -8.20 -4.02
C VAL A 60 -2.71 -9.07 -2.81
N GLY A 61 -3.60 -9.97 -2.37
CA GLY A 61 -3.33 -10.88 -1.26
C GLY A 61 -2.12 -11.78 -1.48
N GLU A 62 -2.00 -12.38 -2.66
CA GLU A 62 -0.83 -13.20 -3.03
C GLU A 62 0.46 -12.40 -3.06
N GLN A 63 0.42 -11.17 -3.57
CA GLN A 63 1.58 -10.28 -3.60
C GLN A 63 2.01 -9.88 -2.18
N LEU A 64 1.06 -9.49 -1.32
CA LEU A 64 1.32 -9.17 0.08
C LEU A 64 1.86 -10.37 0.87
N ALA A 65 1.43 -11.60 0.54
CA ALA A 65 1.97 -12.81 1.15
C ALA A 65 3.47 -12.95 0.85
N ARG A 66 3.90 -12.67 -0.39
CA ARG A 66 5.32 -12.72 -0.79
C ARG A 66 6.18 -11.68 -0.07
N LEU A 67 5.62 -10.49 0.19
CA LEU A 67 6.33 -9.43 0.90
C LEU A 67 6.71 -9.79 2.34
N ARG A 68 6.07 -10.80 2.94
CA ARG A 68 6.41 -11.27 4.30
C ARG A 68 7.75 -11.96 4.38
N ASP A 69 8.20 -12.51 3.26
CA ASP A 69 9.47 -13.22 3.15
C ASP A 69 10.54 -12.34 2.49
N ASP A 70 10.24 -11.04 2.24
CA ASP A 70 11.19 -10.10 1.65
C ASP A 70 12.15 -9.55 2.71
N GLU A 71 13.42 -9.96 2.63
CA GLU A 71 14.48 -9.56 3.56
C GLU A 71 14.66 -8.04 3.67
N ARG A 72 14.36 -7.28 2.59
CA ARG A 72 14.46 -5.81 2.59
C ARG A 72 13.41 -5.18 3.48
N LEU A 73 12.19 -5.71 3.46
CA LEU A 73 11.12 -5.24 4.34
C LEU A 73 11.36 -5.72 5.78
N LEU A 74 11.79 -6.98 5.95
CA LEU A 74 12.05 -7.56 7.26
C LEU A 74 13.15 -6.83 8.05
N ALA A 75 14.05 -6.12 7.38
CA ALA A 75 15.02 -5.23 8.02
C ALA A 75 14.36 -4.15 8.92
N TYR A 76 13.09 -3.82 8.67
CA TYR A 76 12.31 -2.84 9.42
C TYR A 76 11.28 -3.47 10.38
N ALA A 77 11.28 -4.80 10.54
CA ALA A 77 10.26 -5.51 11.32
C ALA A 77 10.19 -5.06 12.79
N ASP A 78 11.33 -4.71 13.39
CA ASP A 78 11.41 -4.23 14.79
C ASP A 78 10.72 -2.88 15.02
N HIS A 79 10.55 -2.07 13.96
CA HIS A 79 9.79 -0.81 13.99
C HIS A 79 8.28 -1.01 13.81
N GLY A 80 7.85 -2.24 13.53
CA GLY A 80 6.49 -2.57 13.15
C GLY A 80 6.22 -2.24 11.68
N LEU A 81 5.89 -3.27 10.89
CA LEU A 81 5.53 -3.11 9.48
C LEU A 81 4.02 -3.06 9.30
N PHE A 82 3.57 -2.00 8.63
CA PHE A 82 2.18 -1.78 8.29
C PHE A 82 1.99 -1.77 6.77
N VAL A 83 0.78 -2.10 6.35
CA VAL A 83 0.40 -2.12 4.95
C VAL A 83 -1.03 -1.64 4.77
N THR A 84 -1.27 -1.01 3.64
CA THR A 84 -2.58 -0.68 3.10
C THR A 84 -2.57 -0.95 1.60
N TRP A 85 -3.74 -1.18 1.04
CA TRP A 85 -3.89 -1.41 -0.39
C TRP A 85 -5.21 -0.82 -0.89
N ALA A 86 -5.26 -0.57 -2.19
CA ALA A 86 -6.46 -0.15 -2.88
C ALA A 86 -6.62 -0.96 -4.17
N GLU A 87 -7.84 -1.40 -4.43
CA GLU A 87 -8.18 -2.05 -5.69
C GLU A 87 -8.22 -1.02 -6.81
N VAL A 88 -7.57 -1.33 -7.93
CA VAL A 88 -7.59 -0.52 -9.15
C VAL A 88 -8.20 -1.38 -10.24
N LYS A 89 -9.47 -1.10 -10.58
CA LYS A 89 -10.26 -1.95 -11.48
C LYS A 89 -9.72 -1.99 -12.90
N ASP A 90 -9.16 -0.87 -13.36
CA ASP A 90 -8.54 -0.76 -14.66
C ASP A 90 -7.03 -0.95 -14.52
N ALA A 91 -6.57 -2.12 -14.90
CA ALA A 91 -5.19 -2.54 -14.73
C ALA A 91 -4.20 -1.67 -15.53
N ASP A 92 -4.65 -1.02 -16.61
CA ASP A 92 -3.83 -0.10 -17.42
C ASP A 92 -3.45 1.19 -16.65
N LEU A 93 -4.12 1.46 -15.53
CA LEU A 93 -3.85 2.63 -14.69
C LEU A 93 -2.81 2.38 -13.60
N LEU A 94 -2.46 1.11 -13.31
CA LEU A 94 -1.60 0.78 -12.17
C LEU A 94 -0.23 1.45 -12.23
N ASP A 95 0.43 1.45 -13.38
CA ASP A 95 1.75 2.07 -13.54
C ASP A 95 1.70 3.58 -13.25
N GLY A 96 0.64 4.27 -13.70
CA GLY A 96 0.45 5.69 -13.43
C GLY A 96 0.17 5.98 -11.95
N VAL A 97 -0.62 5.13 -11.30
CA VAL A 97 -0.93 5.23 -9.86
C VAL A 97 0.32 4.96 -9.01
N GLU A 98 1.02 3.85 -9.28
CA GLU A 98 2.28 3.51 -8.59
C GLU A 98 3.33 4.61 -8.81
N ARG A 99 3.42 5.17 -10.02
CA ARG A 99 4.28 6.31 -10.31
C ARG A 99 3.97 7.50 -9.42
N TYR A 100 2.70 7.92 -9.38
CA TYR A 100 2.28 9.07 -8.59
C TYR A 100 2.54 8.85 -7.09
N LEU A 101 2.20 7.68 -6.56
CA LEU A 101 2.45 7.34 -5.15
C LEU A 101 3.94 7.28 -4.83
N GLY A 102 4.76 6.70 -5.71
CA GLY A 102 6.21 6.65 -5.56
C GLY A 102 6.85 8.04 -5.54
N ASP A 103 6.41 8.94 -6.42
CA ASP A 103 6.88 10.33 -6.46
C ASP A 103 6.47 11.14 -5.21
N ARG A 104 5.34 10.80 -4.57
CA ARG A 104 4.80 11.53 -3.41
C ARG A 104 5.27 10.99 -2.06
N LEU A 105 5.52 9.68 -1.98
CA LEU A 105 5.86 8.98 -0.74
C LEU A 105 7.35 8.65 -0.61
N GLU A 106 8.11 8.77 -1.71
CA GLU A 106 9.57 8.57 -1.76
C GLU A 106 10.02 7.30 -1.02
N PRO A 107 9.54 6.11 -1.43
CA PRO A 107 9.78 4.87 -0.69
C PRO A 107 11.28 4.54 -0.60
N LEU A 108 11.70 4.03 0.56
CA LEU A 108 13.08 3.59 0.80
C LEU A 108 13.53 2.46 -0.12
N GLU A 109 12.60 1.58 -0.48
CA GLU A 109 12.83 0.37 -1.25
C GLU A 109 11.92 0.29 -2.48
N GLY A 110 12.35 -0.53 -3.43
CA GLY A 110 11.61 -0.78 -4.67
C GLY A 110 12.02 0.15 -5.81
N ARG A 111 11.21 0.13 -6.86
CA ARG A 111 11.42 0.97 -8.04
C ARG A 111 10.09 1.59 -8.43
N VAL A 112 10.15 2.82 -8.89
CA VAL A 112 8.97 3.52 -9.42
C VAL A 112 8.92 3.30 -10.93
N PRO A 113 7.77 2.94 -11.52
CA PRO A 113 7.66 2.72 -12.97
C PRO A 113 7.94 4.01 -13.77
N ASP A 114 8.34 3.83 -15.03
CA ASP A 114 8.50 4.94 -15.98
C ASP A 114 7.19 5.14 -16.76
N ALA A 115 6.24 5.80 -16.12
CA ALA A 115 4.90 6.05 -16.64
C ALA A 115 4.47 7.49 -16.39
N VAL A 116 3.38 7.93 -17.04
CA VAL A 116 2.77 9.23 -16.73
C VAL A 116 2.09 9.13 -15.35
N PRO A 117 2.46 9.94 -14.35
CA PRO A 117 1.83 9.89 -13.03
C PRO A 117 0.33 10.16 -13.13
N LEU A 118 -0.47 9.31 -12.48
CA LEU A 118 -1.91 9.47 -12.35
C LEU A 118 -2.26 9.90 -10.92
N PRO A 119 -2.70 11.17 -10.72
CA PRO A 119 -3.06 11.65 -9.39
C PRO A 119 -4.17 10.86 -8.71
N VAL A 120 -3.93 10.52 -7.44
CA VAL A 120 -4.83 9.82 -6.52
C VAL A 120 -4.66 10.37 -5.10
N ASN A 121 -5.61 10.10 -4.21
CA ASN A 121 -5.45 10.40 -2.78
C ASN A 121 -4.46 9.43 -2.10
N LEU A 122 -3.70 9.93 -1.12
CA LEU A 122 -2.82 9.12 -0.29
C LEU A 122 -3.62 8.33 0.76
N PRO A 123 -3.06 7.26 1.35
CA PRO A 123 -3.74 6.48 2.38
C PRO A 123 -4.21 7.30 3.59
N TRP A 124 -3.48 8.37 3.91
CA TRP A 124 -3.74 9.23 5.07
C TRP A 124 -4.44 10.54 4.71
N ASP A 125 -4.78 10.75 3.44
CA ASP A 125 -5.68 11.84 3.03
C ASP A 125 -7.11 11.46 3.45
N GLU A 126 -7.38 11.53 4.75
CA GLU A 126 -8.73 11.81 5.22
C GLU A 126 -8.80 13.32 5.42
N GLU A 127 -9.85 13.95 4.88
CA GLU A 127 -10.14 15.36 5.12
C GLU A 127 -10.02 15.63 6.62
N ASP A 128 -9.11 16.54 7.00
CA ASP A 128 -9.11 17.18 8.31
C ASP A 128 -10.51 17.80 8.50
N ASP A 129 -11.46 17.04 9.04
CA ASP A 129 -12.69 17.54 9.65
C ASP A 129 -12.27 18.26 10.95
N ASP A 130 -11.77 19.49 10.79
CA ASP A 130 -11.50 20.49 11.83
C ASP A 130 -12.83 21.09 12.35
#